data_AF-A0A9W8F087-F1
#
_entry.id   AF-A0A9W8F087-F1
#
_cell.length_a   1.000
_cell.length_b   1.000
_cell.length_c   1.000
_cell.angle_alpha   90.00
_cell.angle_beta   90.00
_cell.angle_gamma   90.00
#
_symmetry.space_group_name_H-M   'P 1'
#
loop_
_entity.id
_entity.type
_entity.pdbx_description
1 polymer ?
#
loop_
_entity_poly.entity_id
_entity_poly.type
_entity_poly.pdbx_seq_one_letter_code
_entity_poly.pdbx_strand_id
1 'polypeptide(L)'
;MLCLTIWLWTRTLNIDDKFGDMWRHTLSDNLKLSFEDEHTCCGYLNPKDSPVLASASCKIKNGYGCYLPVLFYTQIRLRGVYAGFVVFMLVVLAATVSATLQLVFTMDHERVLRSQSHYLFNRVSRRSSACVAPTRPDSVMSTFHEQQAANNGWAEDD
;
A
#
# COMPACT_ATOMS: atom_id res chain seq x y z
N MET A 1 -7.38 1.30 -7.86
CA MET A 1 -6.09 1.38 -8.60
C MET A 1 -6.23 1.93 -10.02
N LEU A 2 -7.25 1.53 -10.80
CA LEU A 2 -7.42 2.00 -12.20
C LEU A 2 -7.50 3.52 -12.38
N CYS A 3 -8.11 4.24 -11.44
CA CYS A 3 -8.17 5.71 -11.49
C CYS A 3 -6.78 6.35 -11.34
N LEU A 4 -5.87 5.78 -10.54
CA LEU A 4 -4.50 6.29 -10.38
C LEU A 4 -3.67 6.05 -11.64
N THR A 5 -3.85 4.91 -12.30
CA THR A 5 -3.17 4.63 -13.57
C THR A 5 -3.67 5.53 -14.69
N ILE A 6 -4.99 5.78 -14.79
CA ILE A 6 -5.56 6.71 -15.77
C ILE A 6 -5.08 8.14 -15.48
N TRP A 7 -5.08 8.55 -14.21
CA TRP A 7 -4.61 9.88 -13.80
C TRP A 7 -3.13 10.09 -14.11
N LEU A 8 -2.27 9.12 -13.75
CA LEU A 8 -0.84 9.13 -14.10
C LEU A 8 -0.64 9.24 -15.61
N TRP A 9 -1.41 8.48 -16.39
CA TRP A 9 -1.30 8.47 -17.86
C TRP A 9 -1.71 9.81 -18.48
N THR A 10 -2.79 10.43 -17.99
CA THR A 10 -3.22 11.76 -18.46
C THR A 10 -2.22 12.88 -18.13
N ARG A 11 -1.46 12.75 -17.03
CA ARG A 11 -0.38 13.69 -16.67
C ARG A 11 0.81 13.58 -17.63
N THR A 12 1.10 12.40 -18.17
CA THR A 12 2.22 12.16 -19.07
C THR A 12 2.00 12.78 -20.46
N LEU A 13 0.75 12.99 -20.88
CA LEU A 13 0.43 13.65 -22.17
C LEU A 13 0.65 15.17 -22.15
N ASN A 14 0.61 15.81 -20.99
CA ASN A 14 0.71 17.26 -20.85
C ASN A 14 2.15 17.71 -20.52
N ILE A 15 3.12 16.86 -20.82
CA ILE A 15 4.52 17.02 -20.45
C ILE A 15 5.33 17.70 -21.56
N ASP A 16 4.90 17.60 -22.82
CA ASP A 16 5.61 18.15 -23.98
C ASP A 16 5.71 19.67 -23.91
N ASP A 17 4.60 20.35 -23.61
CA ASP A 17 4.59 21.81 -23.43
C ASP A 17 5.44 22.26 -22.23
N LYS A 18 5.48 21.45 -21.17
CA LYS A 18 6.32 21.72 -20.00
C LYS A 18 7.80 21.57 -20.28
N PHE A 19 8.19 20.64 -21.16
CA PHE A 19 9.59 20.50 -21.54
C PHE A 19 10.09 21.71 -22.32
N GLY A 20 9.25 22.29 -23.19
CA GLY A 20 9.61 23.53 -23.89
C GLY A 20 9.80 24.70 -22.93
N ASP A 21 8.89 24.85 -21.96
CA ASP A 21 8.99 25.90 -20.93
C ASP A 21 10.22 25.72 -20.03
N MET A 22 10.46 24.48 -19.58
CA MET A 22 11.63 24.12 -18.78
C MET A 22 12.94 24.33 -19.56
N TRP A 23 12.96 23.99 -20.86
CA TRP A 23 14.10 24.26 -21.73
C TRP A 23 14.37 25.76 -21.76
N ARG A 24 13.36 26.60 -22.04
CA ARG A 24 13.56 28.05 -22.16
C ARG A 24 13.99 28.71 -20.84
N HIS A 25 13.37 28.34 -19.73
CA HIS A 25 13.45 29.11 -18.49
C HIS A 25 14.21 28.45 -17.35
N THR A 26 14.31 27.12 -17.33
CA THR A 26 14.80 26.38 -16.16
C THR A 26 16.14 25.69 -16.41
N LEU A 27 16.37 25.20 -17.63
CA LEU A 27 17.57 24.44 -17.96
C LEU A 27 18.79 25.38 -18.06
N SER A 28 19.89 24.99 -17.41
CA SER A 28 21.13 25.75 -17.47
C SER A 28 21.79 25.67 -18.84
N ASP A 29 22.47 26.74 -19.25
CA ASP A 29 23.10 26.82 -20.56
C ASP A 29 24.18 25.76 -20.78
N ASN A 30 24.87 25.32 -19.72
CA ASN A 30 25.84 24.22 -19.81
C ASN A 30 25.18 22.90 -20.20
N LEU A 31 23.98 22.64 -19.67
CA LEU A 31 23.26 21.40 -19.91
C LEU A 31 22.63 21.41 -21.31
N LYS A 32 22.08 22.57 -21.71
CA LYS A 32 21.65 22.82 -23.10
C LYS A 32 22.80 22.64 -24.09
N LEU A 33 23.96 23.25 -23.81
CA LEU A 33 25.15 23.17 -24.65
C LEU A 33 25.58 21.72 -24.89
N SER A 34 25.73 20.95 -23.81
CA SER A 34 26.08 19.54 -23.91
C SER A 34 25.07 18.76 -24.75
N PHE A 35 23.78 19.06 -24.60
CA PHE A 35 22.72 18.37 -25.33
C PHE A 35 22.67 18.75 -26.82
N GLU A 36 22.82 20.04 -27.12
CA GLU A 36 22.87 20.57 -28.49
C GLU A 36 24.08 20.01 -29.26
N ASP A 37 25.25 19.95 -28.62
CA ASP A 37 26.49 19.40 -29.21
C ASP A 37 26.47 17.87 -29.32
N GLU A 38 25.94 17.15 -28.33
CA GLU A 38 25.83 15.69 -28.36
C GLU A 38 24.85 15.19 -29.44
N HIS A 39 23.78 15.95 -29.70
CA HIS A 39 22.71 15.52 -30.60
C HIS A 39 22.63 16.34 -31.89
N THR A 40 23.62 17.20 -32.16
CA THR A 40 23.71 17.99 -33.41
C THR A 40 22.45 18.79 -33.74
N CYS A 41 21.83 19.37 -32.70
CA CYS A 41 20.58 20.13 -32.80
C CYS A 41 20.77 21.54 -32.24
N CYS A 42 19.83 22.45 -32.52
CA CYS A 42 19.93 23.84 -32.06
C CYS A 42 18.57 24.40 -31.65
N GLY A 43 18.49 24.96 -30.44
CA GLY A 43 17.25 25.44 -29.85
C GLY A 43 16.23 24.31 -29.62
N TYR A 44 15.07 24.64 -29.05
CA TYR A 44 14.07 23.63 -28.71
C TYR A 44 13.26 23.18 -29.94
N LEU A 45 12.38 24.03 -30.47
CA LEU A 45 11.61 23.72 -31.69
C LEU A 45 12.39 24.05 -32.97
N ASN A 46 13.13 25.14 -32.93
CA ASN A 46 13.88 25.69 -34.06
C ASN A 46 15.19 26.30 -33.58
N PRO A 47 16.18 26.53 -34.47
CA PRO A 47 17.44 27.21 -34.13
C PRO A 47 17.29 28.63 -33.58
N LYS A 48 16.10 29.24 -33.71
CA LYS A 48 15.78 30.57 -33.15
C LYS A 48 15.13 30.51 -31.77
N ASP A 49 14.72 29.32 -31.32
CA ASP A 49 13.94 29.11 -30.11
C ASP A 49 14.86 28.70 -28.95
N SER A 50 15.37 29.70 -28.23
CA SER A 50 16.32 29.54 -27.11
C SER A 50 17.59 28.73 -27.47
N PRO A 51 18.36 29.11 -28.50
CA PRO A 51 19.63 28.47 -28.81
C PRO A 51 20.73 28.86 -27.82
N VAL A 52 21.69 27.97 -27.59
CA VAL A 52 22.92 28.34 -26.89
C VAL A 52 23.94 28.84 -27.91
N LEU A 53 24.29 30.12 -27.85
CA LEU A 53 25.23 30.75 -28.80
C LEU A 53 26.64 30.11 -28.77
N ALA A 54 27.01 29.50 -27.65
CA ALA A 54 28.28 28.79 -27.50
C ALA A 54 28.32 27.42 -28.23
N SER A 55 27.16 26.87 -28.60
CA SER A 55 27.05 25.57 -29.25
C SER A 55 27.70 25.57 -30.63
N ALA A 56 28.49 24.53 -30.92
CA ALA A 56 29.07 24.33 -32.23
C ALA A 56 27.97 23.93 -33.23
N SER A 57 26.98 23.17 -32.77
CA SER A 57 25.85 22.70 -33.56
C SER A 57 24.96 23.85 -34.06
N CYS A 58 24.80 24.90 -33.25
CA CYS A 58 24.04 26.09 -33.64
C CYS A 58 24.69 26.96 -34.73
N LYS A 59 25.97 26.73 -35.07
CA LYS A 59 26.65 27.44 -36.17
C LYS A 59 26.29 26.88 -37.54
N ILE A 60 25.66 25.70 -37.59
CA ILE A 60 25.24 25.03 -38.82
C ILE A 60 23.90 25.65 -39.28
N LYS A 61 23.88 26.24 -40.48
CA LYS A 61 22.70 26.97 -41.02
C LYS A 61 21.42 26.14 -41.16
N ASN A 62 21.53 24.81 -41.22
CA ASN A 62 20.41 23.87 -41.41
C ASN A 62 20.17 22.98 -40.18
N GLY A 63 20.41 23.49 -38.97
CA GLY A 63 20.09 22.76 -37.74
C GLY A 63 18.59 22.54 -37.57
N TYR A 64 18.21 21.37 -37.07
CA TYR A 64 16.85 21.08 -36.59
C TYR A 64 16.75 21.33 -35.08
N GLY A 65 15.54 21.53 -34.57
CA GLY A 65 15.30 21.72 -33.14
C GLY A 65 15.56 20.45 -32.30
N CYS A 66 16.02 20.64 -31.08
CA CYS A 66 16.28 19.57 -30.11
C CYS A 66 15.01 18.91 -29.53
N TYR A 67 13.80 19.33 -29.93
CA TYR A 67 12.54 18.75 -29.48
C TYR A 67 12.52 17.22 -29.64
N LEU A 68 12.88 16.71 -30.82
CA LEU A 68 12.83 15.28 -31.12
C LEU A 68 13.77 14.44 -30.24
N PRO A 69 15.07 14.78 -30.12
CA PRO A 69 15.97 14.03 -29.25
C PRO A 69 15.62 14.19 -27.75
N VAL A 70 15.14 15.36 -27.32
CA VAL A 70 14.63 15.55 -25.95
C VAL A 70 13.43 14.63 -25.69
N LEU A 71 12.49 14.55 -26.62
CA LEU A 71 11.34 13.66 -26.51
C LEU A 71 11.77 12.19 -26.45
N PHE A 72 12.70 11.77 -27.31
CA PHE A 72 13.20 10.40 -27.31
C PHE A 72 13.93 10.03 -26.00
N TYR A 73 14.81 10.93 -25.54
CA TYR A 73 15.54 10.75 -24.28
C TYR A 73 14.59 10.64 -23.08
N THR A 74 13.62 11.54 -22.99
CA THR A 74 12.65 11.58 -21.90
C THR A 74 11.75 10.36 -21.92
N GLN A 75 11.26 9.93 -23.09
CA GLN A 75 10.45 8.71 -23.23
C GLN A 75 11.21 7.47 -22.75
N ILE A 76 12.48 7.32 -23.12
CA ILE A 76 13.30 6.17 -22.67
C ILE A 76 13.51 6.20 -21.15
N ARG A 77 13.92 7.35 -20.61
CA ARG A 77 14.15 7.51 -19.16
C ARG A 77 12.88 7.29 -18.36
N LEU A 78 11.77 7.90 -18.77
CA LEU A 78 10.46 7.76 -18.13
C LEU A 78 10.01 6.30 -18.17
N ARG A 79 10.15 5.61 -19.30
CA ARG A 79 9.79 4.19 -19.41
C ARG A 79 10.58 3.33 -18.42
N GLY A 80 11.88 3.59 -18.25
CA GLY A 80 12.70 2.89 -17.26
C GLY A 80 12.22 3.15 -15.82
N VAL A 81 11.93 4.41 -15.49
CA VAL A 81 11.42 4.79 -14.16
C VAL A 81 10.05 4.14 -13.89
N TYR A 82 9.12 4.23 -14.84
CA TYR A 82 7.80 3.61 -14.72
C TYR A 82 7.86 2.08 -14.62
N ALA A 83 8.74 1.44 -15.39
CA ALA A 83 8.97 0.00 -15.25
C ALA A 83 9.45 -0.36 -13.83
N GLY A 84 10.36 0.43 -13.26
CA GLY A 84 10.80 0.28 -11.87
C GLY A 84 9.66 0.42 -10.86
N PHE A 85 8.79 1.43 -11.02
CA PHE A 85 7.61 1.60 -10.17
C PHE A 85 6.63 0.44 -10.27
N VAL A 86 6.41 -0.11 -11.46
CA VAL A 86 5.54 -1.28 -11.65
C VAL A 86 6.10 -2.49 -10.91
N VAL A 87 7.41 -2.76 -11.03
CA VAL A 87 8.06 -3.86 -10.29
C VAL A 87 7.93 -3.65 -8.78
N PHE A 88 8.20 -2.44 -8.30
CA PHE A 88 8.04 -2.11 -6.88
C PHE A 88 6.60 -2.35 -6.39
N MET A 89 5.60 -1.90 -7.16
CA MET A 89 4.19 -2.13 -6.82
C MET A 89 3.83 -3.62 -6.79
N LEU A 90 4.37 -4.43 -7.71
CA LEU A 90 4.16 -5.88 -7.70
C LEU A 90 4.76 -6.52 -6.44
N VAL A 91 5.95 -6.10 -6.01
CA VAL A 91 6.58 -6.59 -4.78
C VAL A 91 5.74 -6.24 -3.56
N VAL A 92 5.26 -5.00 -3.47
CA VAL A 92 4.38 -4.55 -2.38
C VAL A 92 3.07 -5.34 -2.37
N LEU A 93 2.47 -5.57 -3.54
CA LEU A 93 1.25 -6.36 -3.66
C LEU A 93 1.49 -7.81 -3.22
N ALA A 94 2.60 -8.43 -3.63
CA ALA A 94 2.96 -9.78 -3.20
C ALA A 94 3.18 -9.85 -1.68
N ALA A 95 3.86 -8.87 -1.08
CA ALA A 95 4.10 -8.81 0.36
C ALA A 95 2.82 -8.60 1.17
N THR A 96 1.89 -7.78 0.69
CA THR A 96 0.59 -7.56 1.35
C THR A 96 -0.29 -8.80 1.26
N VAL A 97 -0.30 -9.50 0.11
CA VAL A 97 -1.00 -10.77 -0.04
C VAL A 97 -0.39 -11.85 0.86
N SER A 98 0.94 -11.98 0.92
CA SER A 98 1.57 -12.98 1.79
C SER A 98 1.30 -12.72 3.27
N ALA A 99 1.36 -11.46 3.71
CA ALA A 99 1.04 -11.09 5.10
C ALA A 99 -0.42 -11.40 5.45
N THR A 100 -1.37 -11.07 4.56
CA THR A 100 -2.79 -11.38 4.79
C THR A 100 -3.05 -12.88 4.84
N LEU A 101 -2.40 -13.68 3.98
CA LEU A 101 -2.50 -15.14 4.03
C LEU A 101 -1.95 -15.70 5.35
N GLN A 102 -0.81 -15.21 5.83
CA GLN A 102 -0.24 -15.63 7.13
C GLN A 102 -1.19 -15.32 8.29
N LEU A 103 -1.83 -14.14 8.28
CA LEU A 103 -2.85 -13.77 9.27
C LEU A 103 -4.06 -14.71 9.21
N VAL A 104 -4.53 -15.07 8.01
CA VAL A 104 -5.65 -16.02 7.88
C VAL A 104 -5.28 -17.39 8.42
N PHE A 105 -4.10 -17.92 8.06
CA PHE A 105 -3.66 -19.24 8.54
C PHE A 105 -3.47 -19.30 10.06
N THR A 106 -2.93 -18.24 10.66
CA THR A 106 -2.78 -18.16 12.13
C THR A 106 -4.14 -18.12 12.83
N MET A 107 -5.07 -17.30 12.33
CA MET A 107 -6.43 -17.21 12.86
C MET A 107 -7.18 -18.55 12.76
N ASP A 108 -7.05 -19.26 11.65
CA ASP A 108 -7.69 -20.58 11.50
C ASP A 108 -7.06 -21.63 12.41
N HIS A 109 -5.74 -21.59 12.61
CA HIS A 109 -5.06 -22.47 13.56
C HIS A 109 -5.55 -22.23 15.00
N GLU A 110 -5.67 -20.97 15.42
CA GLU A 110 -6.20 -20.63 16.75
C GLU A 110 -7.64 -21.08 16.94
N ARG A 111 -8.49 -20.95 15.91
CA ARG A 111 -9.88 -21.44 15.94
C ARG A 111 -9.94 -22.95 16.13
N VAL A 112 -9.09 -23.70 15.43
CA VAL A 112 -9.02 -25.16 15.58
C VAL A 112 -8.57 -25.54 16.98
N LEU A 113 -7.50 -24.93 17.51
CA LEU A 113 -7.02 -25.18 18.87
C LEU A 113 -8.08 -24.84 19.93
N ARG A 114 -8.76 -23.71 19.79
CA ARG A 114 -9.87 -23.32 20.68
C ARG A 114 -11.03 -24.32 20.62
N SER A 115 -11.37 -24.83 19.45
CA SER A 115 -12.41 -25.86 19.34
C SER A 115 -11.99 -27.15 20.07
N GLN A 116 -10.75 -27.61 19.89
CA GLN A 116 -10.24 -28.82 20.52
C GLN A 116 -10.18 -28.70 22.05
N SER A 117 -9.75 -27.54 22.58
CA SER A 117 -9.72 -27.32 24.03
C SER A 117 -11.11 -27.36 24.66
N HIS A 118 -12.12 -26.78 24.00
CA HIS A 118 -13.51 -26.90 24.44
C HIS A 118 -14.02 -28.35 24.42
N TYR A 119 -13.69 -29.13 23.38
CA TYR A 119 -14.06 -30.55 23.32
C TYR A 119 -13.44 -31.37 24.45
N LEU A 120 -12.16 -31.14 24.75
CA LEU A 120 -11.46 -31.83 25.84
C LEU A 120 -12.02 -31.43 27.21
N PHE A 121 -12.22 -30.13 27.45
CA PHE A 121 -12.74 -29.63 28.73
C PHE A 121 -14.16 -30.14 29.01
N ASN A 122 -15.06 -30.11 28.03
CA ASN A 122 -16.41 -30.65 28.17
C ASN A 122 -16.41 -32.16 28.48
N ARG A 123 -15.47 -32.91 27.92
CA ARG A 123 -15.35 -34.36 28.16
C ARG A 123 -14.87 -34.65 29.58
N VAL A 124 -13.89 -33.88 30.09
CA VAL A 124 -13.42 -33.97 31.49
C VAL A 124 -14.52 -33.57 32.47
N SER A 125 -15.22 -32.46 32.23
CA SER A 125 -16.33 -31.99 33.07
C SER A 125 -17.47 -33.01 33.17
N ARG A 126 -17.86 -33.64 32.04
CA ARG A 126 -18.86 -34.73 32.04
C ARG A 126 -18.39 -35.97 32.80
N ARG A 127 -17.11 -36.31 32.73
CA ARG A 127 -16.55 -37.47 33.45
C ARG A 127 -16.46 -37.22 34.96
N SER A 128 -16.11 -36.01 35.37
CA SER A 128 -16.13 -35.58 36.78
C SER A 128 -17.56 -35.62 37.35
N SER A 129 -18.54 -35.14 36.59
CA SER A 129 -19.96 -35.20 36.98
C SER A 129 -20.52 -36.63 37.05
N ALA A 130 -19.95 -37.57 36.30
CA ALA A 130 -20.32 -38.99 36.38
C ALA A 130 -19.68 -39.73 37.59
N CYS A 131 -18.59 -39.21 38.15
CA CYS A 131 -17.99 -39.72 39.39
C CYS A 131 -18.61 -39.08 40.64
N VAL A 132 -19.24 -37.91 40.52
CA VAL A 132 -20.16 -37.37 41.52
C VAL A 132 -21.56 -37.91 41.23
N ALA A 133 -21.73 -39.23 41.35
CA ALA A 133 -23.06 -39.80 41.49
C ALA A 133 -23.67 -39.23 42.79
N PRO A 134 -24.94 -38.76 42.76
CA PRO A 134 -25.57 -38.16 43.91
C PRO A 134 -25.70 -39.23 44.99
N THR A 135 -24.96 -39.10 46.09
CA THR A 135 -25.35 -39.71 47.35
C THR A 135 -26.62 -38.98 47.78
N ARG A 136 -27.73 -39.55 47.36
CA ARG A 136 -29.08 -39.28 47.84
C ARG A 136 -29.11 -39.55 49.34
N PRO A 137 -29.33 -38.56 50.23
CA PRO A 137 -29.82 -38.85 51.55
C PRO A 137 -31.34 -38.82 51.45
N ASP A 138 -31.96 -39.99 51.24
CA ASP A 138 -33.38 -40.12 51.55
C ASP A 138 -33.54 -40.05 53.07
N SER A 139 -34.35 -39.08 53.49
CA SER A 139 -35.18 -39.06 54.69
C SER A 139 -34.52 -39.20 56.07
N VAL A 140 -34.44 -38.08 56.81
CA VAL A 140 -35.05 -38.01 58.14
C VAL A 140 -35.80 -36.69 58.26
N MET A 141 -37.11 -36.82 58.42
CA MET A 141 -38.06 -35.79 58.81
C MET A 141 -37.84 -35.45 60.28
N SER A 142 -37.60 -34.17 60.62
CA SER A 142 -37.98 -33.62 61.92
C SER A 142 -37.94 -32.08 61.86
N THR A 143 -39.13 -31.50 61.76
CA THR A 143 -39.57 -30.27 62.43
C THR A 143 -38.57 -29.57 63.36
N PHE A 144 -38.37 -28.25 63.20
CA PHE A 144 -38.65 -27.20 64.21
C PHE A 144 -38.13 -25.80 63.77
N HIS A 145 -39.01 -24.80 63.90
CA HIS A 145 -38.85 -23.32 63.87
C HIS A 145 -38.34 -22.63 62.60
N GLU A 146 -39.09 -21.78 61.91
CA GLU A 146 -39.79 -20.54 62.35
C GLU A 146 -38.81 -19.42 62.77
N GLN A 147 -39.06 -18.21 62.22
CA GLN A 147 -38.33 -16.94 62.36
C GLN A 147 -37.03 -16.85 61.53
N GLN A 148 -36.80 -15.85 60.68
CA GLN A 148 -37.34 -14.50 60.67
C GLN A 148 -37.15 -13.89 59.27
N ALA A 149 -38.22 -13.29 58.77
CA ALA A 149 -38.18 -12.34 57.68
C ALA A 149 -37.39 -11.08 58.05
N ALA A 150 -37.04 -10.31 57.01
CA ALA A 150 -36.65 -8.90 57.00
C ALA A 150 -35.14 -8.55 57.02
N ASN A 151 -34.59 -8.34 55.82
CA ASN A 151 -33.90 -7.10 55.41
C ASN A 151 -33.45 -7.29 53.94
N ASN A 152 -34.11 -6.73 52.92
CA ASN A 152 -34.15 -5.32 52.49
C ASN A 152 -32.79 -4.60 52.51
N GLY A 153 -32.41 -4.07 51.33
CA GLY A 153 -31.33 -3.11 51.11
C GLY A 153 -30.45 -3.53 49.92
N TRP A 154 -30.83 -3.25 48.67
CA TRP A 154 -30.45 -2.03 47.93
C TRP A 154 -28.96 -1.68 48.02
N ALA A 155 -28.26 -1.83 46.91
CA ALA A 155 -27.11 -1.01 46.53
C ALA A 155 -26.90 -1.14 45.00
N GLU A 156 -27.57 -0.26 44.26
CA GLU A 156 -26.99 0.40 43.09
C GLU A 156 -25.69 1.13 43.50
N ASP A 157 -24.78 1.30 42.55
CA ASP A 157 -23.78 2.39 42.38
C ASP A 157 -22.73 1.84 41.37
N ASP A 158 -22.86 2.22 40.09
CA ASP A 158 -22.14 3.31 39.41
C ASP A 158 -20.78 2.88 38.83
#